data_AF-A0A914DI56-F1
#
_entry.id   AF-A0A914DI56-F1
#
_cell.length_a   1.000
_cell.length_b   1.000
_cell.length_c   1.000
_cell.angle_alpha   90.00
_cell.angle_beta   90.00
_cell.angle_gamma   90.00
#
_symmetry.space_group_name_H-M   'P 1'
#
loop_
_entity.id
_entity.type
_entity.pdbx_description
1 polymer ?
#
loop_
_entity_poly.entity_id
_entity_poly.type
_entity_poly.pdbx_seq_one_letter_code
_entity_poly.pdbx_strand_id
1 'polypeptide(L)'
;MVRPNLHLLYPTRPQTSQYLADNRLPALNYGKNWRSIIEAYRESAVKWVINGIMTCFPNLQYDDPRTIHLHTFARDLENRISAIARDLADYFDLINTNIRLLRFDLQRQEFIRFQKQITAGG
;
A
#
# COMPACT_ATOMS: atom_id res chain seq x y z
N MET A 1 -38.10 -3.77 -8.25
CA MET A 1 -36.91 -3.23 -8.96
C MET A 1 -36.01 -2.59 -7.93
N VAL A 2 -35.00 -3.33 -7.44
CA VAL A 2 -34.11 -2.87 -6.36
C VAL A 2 -32.87 -2.25 -7.00
N ARG A 3 -32.67 -0.94 -6.82
CA ARG A 3 -31.43 -0.26 -7.20
C ARG A 3 -30.33 -0.74 -6.24
N PRO A 4 -29.16 -1.19 -6.71
CA PRO A 4 -28.06 -1.52 -5.81
C PRO A 4 -27.55 -0.22 -5.19
N ASN A 5 -27.62 -0.15 -3.85
CA ASN A 5 -27.02 0.90 -3.06
C ASN A 5 -25.51 0.95 -3.34
N LEU A 6 -25.07 1.99 -4.04
CA LEU A 6 -23.68 2.26 -4.40
C LEU A 6 -22.77 2.59 -3.19
N HIS A 7 -23.32 2.55 -1.96
CA HIS A 7 -22.61 2.88 -0.72
C HIS A 7 -21.79 1.71 -0.14
N LEU A 8 -21.79 0.52 -0.77
CA LEU A 8 -21.06 -0.66 -0.30
C LEU A 8 -19.71 -0.90 -1.00
N LEU A 9 -19.28 -0.02 -1.93
CA LEU A 9 -18.02 -0.17 -2.69
C LEU A 9 -16.84 0.63 -2.14
N TYR A 10 -17.03 1.41 -1.07
CA TYR A 10 -15.94 2.04 -0.36
C TYR A 10 -16.05 1.67 1.11
N PRO A 11 -15.08 0.93 1.69
CA PRO A 11 -15.03 0.80 3.14
C PRO A 11 -14.93 2.22 3.73
N THR A 12 -16.00 2.60 4.43
CA THR A 12 -16.17 3.82 5.23
C THR A 12 -14.90 4.17 5.97
N ARG A 13 -14.09 5.13 5.48
CA ARG A 13 -12.81 5.62 6.05
C ARG A 13 -12.62 5.22 7.51
N PRO A 14 -11.99 4.06 7.80
CA PRO A 14 -11.59 3.77 9.15
C PRO A 14 -10.07 3.68 9.16
N GLN A 15 -9.43 4.39 10.07
CA GLN A 15 -8.05 4.20 10.54
C GLN A 15 -6.99 5.22 10.13
N THR A 16 -7.14 6.09 9.12
CA THR A 16 -6.10 7.12 8.89
C THR A 16 -6.01 8.08 10.09
N SER A 17 -7.15 8.50 10.66
CA SER A 17 -7.19 9.38 11.83
C SER A 17 -6.68 8.73 13.13
N GLN A 18 -6.88 7.42 13.31
CA GLN A 18 -6.45 6.70 14.52
C GLN A 18 -4.94 6.42 14.49
N TYR A 19 -4.40 6.10 13.31
CA TYR A 19 -2.98 5.77 13.16
C TYR A 19 -2.07 7.01 13.16
N LEU A 20 -2.58 8.16 12.68
CA LEU A 20 -1.94 9.48 12.84
C LEU A 20 -1.90 9.92 14.33
N ALA A 21 -2.79 9.39 15.17
CA ALA A 21 -2.81 9.65 16.61
C ALA A 21 -1.85 8.72 17.38
N ASP A 22 -1.76 7.44 16.99
CA ASP A 22 -0.90 6.45 17.66
C ASP A 22 0.58 6.59 17.29
N ASN A 23 0.89 6.91 16.02
CA ASN A 23 2.22 7.36 15.65
C ASN A 23 2.25 8.88 15.80
N ARG A 24 2.74 9.37 16.94
CA ARG A 24 3.03 10.79 17.22
C ARG A 24 3.81 11.43 16.07
N LEU A 25 3.12 11.84 15.02
CA LEU A 25 3.62 12.85 14.11
C LEU A 25 3.77 14.08 14.98
N PRO A 26 4.99 14.63 15.14
CA PRO A 26 5.17 15.84 15.93
C PRO A 26 4.18 16.85 15.39
N ALA A 27 3.43 17.50 16.29
CA ALA A 27 2.39 18.47 15.96
C ALA A 27 2.95 19.53 15.00
N LEU A 28 2.87 19.25 13.71
CA LEU A 28 3.49 20.01 12.65
C LEU A 28 2.46 21.06 12.30
N ASN A 29 2.74 22.28 12.74
CA ASN A 29 2.07 23.52 12.32
C ASN A 29 1.54 23.37 10.88
N TYR A 30 0.21 23.28 10.75
CA TYR A 30 -0.55 23.01 9.53
C TYR A 30 -0.42 24.10 8.44
N GLY A 31 0.59 24.97 8.53
CA GLY A 31 0.99 25.94 7.51
C GLY A 31 2.22 25.52 6.70
N LYS A 32 2.88 24.39 7.03
CA LYS A 32 4.04 23.89 6.28
C LYS A 32 3.59 22.97 5.15
N ASN A 33 4.04 23.27 3.93
CA ASN A 33 3.84 22.49 2.70
C ASN A 33 3.92 20.99 2.98
N TRP A 34 2.80 20.26 2.86
CA TRP A 34 2.71 18.82 3.18
C TRP A 34 3.76 17.97 2.46
N ARG A 35 4.28 18.46 1.33
CA ARG A 35 5.38 17.82 0.60
C ARG A 35 6.70 17.78 1.38
N SER A 36 7.02 18.82 2.15
CA SER A 36 8.23 18.81 2.99
C SER A 36 8.11 17.85 4.17
N ILE A 37 6.89 17.64 4.66
CA ILE A 37 6.60 16.60 5.65
C ILE A 37 6.88 15.23 5.02
N ILE A 38 6.30 14.94 3.85
CA ILE A 38 6.50 13.66 3.18
C ILE A 38 7.96 13.38 2.88
N GLU A 39 8.75 14.38 2.49
CA GLU A 39 10.18 14.18 2.18
C GLU A 39 10.94 13.49 3.33
N ALA A 40 10.58 13.80 4.58
CA ALA A 40 11.15 13.13 5.76
C ALA A 40 10.64 11.69 5.97
N TYR A 41 9.51 11.31 5.37
CA TYR A 41 8.85 10.01 5.53
C TYR A 41 8.92 9.11 4.28
N ARG A 42 9.54 9.53 3.18
CA ARG A 42 9.56 8.76 1.91
C ARG A 42 10.20 7.39 2.07
N GLU A 43 11.33 7.32 2.78
CA GLU A 43 11.97 6.04 3.11
C GLU A 43 11.04 5.13 3.93
N SER A 44 10.35 5.68 4.91
CA SER A 44 9.40 4.93 5.74
C SER A 44 8.20 4.46 4.93
N ALA A 45 7.71 5.27 3.99
CA ALA A 45 6.65 4.91 3.06
C ALA A 45 7.06 3.76 2.12
N VAL A 46 8.28 3.80 1.58
CA VAL A 46 8.85 2.72 0.76
C VAL A 46 8.92 1.42 1.58
N LYS A 47 9.45 1.47 2.79
CA LYS A 47 9.48 0.33 3.71
C LYS A 47 8.07 -0.21 4.01
N TRP A 48 7.09 0.67 4.13
CA TRP A 48 5.71 0.28 4.37
C TRP A 48 5.11 -0.51 3.20
N VAL A 49 5.37 -0.06 1.97
CA VAL A 49 4.97 -0.78 0.75
C VAL A 49 5.62 -2.15 0.70
N ILE A 50 6.94 -2.22 0.95
CA ILE A 50 7.71 -3.47 0.95
C ILE A 50 7.15 -4.44 1.98
N ASN A 51 6.98 -4.01 3.23
CA ASN A 51 6.43 -4.85 4.30
C ASN A 51 5.03 -5.35 3.95
N GLY A 52 4.19 -4.48 3.38
CA GLY A 52 2.85 -4.84 2.92
C GLY A 52 2.86 -5.98 1.89
N ILE A 53 3.79 -5.92 0.93
CA ILE A 53 3.94 -6.95 -0.11
C ILE A 53 4.58 -8.22 0.45
N MET A 54 5.61 -8.10 1.29
CA MET A 54 6.30 -9.24 1.90
C MET A 54 5.37 -10.13 2.74
N THR A 55 4.27 -9.60 3.30
CA THR A 55 3.25 -10.44 3.96
C THR A 55 2.64 -11.51 3.04
N CYS A 56 2.70 -11.33 1.72
CA CYS A 56 2.23 -12.32 0.75
C CYS A 56 3.32 -13.33 0.35
N PHE A 57 4.56 -13.12 0.79
CA PHE A 57 5.72 -13.97 0.48
C PHE A 57 6.44 -14.38 1.77
N PRO A 58 5.91 -15.37 2.52
CA PRO A 58 6.45 -15.74 3.83
C PRO A 58 7.91 -16.21 3.80
N ASN A 59 8.41 -16.62 2.63
CA ASN A 59 9.79 -17.10 2.44
C ASN A 59 10.75 -16.00 1.96
N LEU A 60 10.26 -14.78 1.71
CA LEU A 60 11.09 -13.66 1.24
C LEU A 60 11.65 -12.91 2.45
N GLN A 61 12.98 -12.86 2.56
CA GLN A 61 13.67 -12.11 3.61
C GLN A 61 14.14 -10.76 3.07
N TYR A 62 14.32 -9.78 3.96
CA TYR A 62 14.68 -8.41 3.57
C TYR A 62 16.04 -8.34 2.85
N ASP A 63 17.00 -9.17 3.28
CA ASP A 63 18.36 -9.24 2.73
C ASP A 63 18.48 -10.13 1.49
N ASP A 64 17.36 -10.70 1.01
CA ASP A 64 17.37 -11.52 -0.18
C ASP A 64 17.65 -10.64 -1.42
N PRO A 65 18.58 -10.98 -2.31
CA PRO A 65 18.86 -10.18 -3.51
C PRO A 65 17.62 -9.94 -4.39
N ARG A 66 16.59 -10.78 -4.29
CA ARG A 66 15.30 -10.61 -4.97
C ARG A 66 14.50 -9.42 -4.43
N THR A 67 14.74 -8.97 -3.19
CA THR A 67 14.10 -7.77 -2.65
C THR A 67 14.62 -6.48 -3.29
N ILE A 68 15.79 -6.48 -3.94
CA ILE A 68 16.31 -5.30 -4.65
C ILE A 68 15.27 -4.79 -5.68
N HIS A 69 14.66 -5.70 -6.44
CA HIS A 69 13.60 -5.34 -7.38
C HIS A 69 12.33 -4.82 -6.68
N LEU A 70 12.00 -5.39 -5.53
CA LEU A 70 10.87 -4.94 -4.70
C LEU A 70 11.11 -3.54 -4.14
N HIS A 71 12.34 -3.23 -3.74
CA HIS A 71 12.77 -1.91 -3.30
C HIS A 71 12.65 -0.87 -4.41
N THR A 72 13.15 -1.17 -5.62
CA THR A 72 13.01 -0.28 -6.78
C THR A 72 11.55 -0.05 -7.12
N PHE A 73 10.75 -1.10 -7.18
CA PHE A 73 9.31 -1.00 -7.43
C PHE A 73 8.60 -0.13 -6.38
N ALA A 74 8.89 -0.35 -5.09
CA ALA A 74 8.28 0.41 -4.00
C ALA A 74 8.67 1.89 -4.04
N ARG A 75 9.91 2.20 -4.43
CA ARG A 75 10.37 3.58 -4.66
C ARG A 75 9.62 4.24 -5.82
N ASP A 76 9.47 3.55 -6.94
CA ASP A 76 8.76 4.08 -8.10
C ASP A 76 7.27 4.30 -7.80
N LEU A 77 6.67 3.39 -7.04
CA LEU A 77 5.29 3.54 -6.58
C LEU A 77 5.15 4.77 -5.67
N GLU A 78 6.04 4.95 -4.70
CA GLU A 78 6.04 6.12 -3.81
C GLU A 78 6.23 7.42 -4.59
N ASN A 79 7.18 7.48 -5.54
CA ASN A 79 7.39 8.61 -6.43
C ASN A 79 6.09 8.99 -7.17
N ARG A 80 5.40 7.99 -7.74
CA ARG A 80 4.14 8.20 -8.46
C ARG A 80 3.03 8.70 -7.56
N ILE A 81 2.91 8.14 -6.35
CA ILE A 81 1.89 8.57 -5.38
C ILE A 81 2.17 9.99 -4.90
N SER A 82 3.42 10.32 -4.56
CA SER A 82 3.84 11.67 -4.17
C SER A 82 3.52 12.72 -5.24
N ALA A 83 3.67 12.35 -6.52
CA ALA A 83 3.37 13.22 -7.65
C ALA A 83 1.86 13.51 -7.84
N ILE A 84 0.98 12.56 -7.53
CA ILE A 84 -0.47 12.69 -7.75
C ILE A 84 -1.28 13.06 -6.50
N ALA A 85 -0.72 12.86 -5.30
CA ALA A 85 -1.38 13.18 -4.05
C ALA A 85 -1.69 14.68 -3.94
N ARG A 86 -2.89 14.99 -3.44
CA ARG A 86 -3.36 16.38 -3.27
C ARG A 86 -2.99 16.97 -1.91
N ASP A 87 -2.93 16.10 -0.90
CA ASP A 87 -2.58 16.45 0.48
C ASP A 87 -1.95 15.24 1.18
N LEU A 88 -1.56 15.45 2.45
CA LEU A 88 -0.91 14.42 3.27
C LEU A 88 -1.80 13.19 3.52
N ALA A 89 -3.10 13.39 3.70
CA ALA A 89 -4.03 12.29 3.96
C ALA A 89 -4.25 11.46 2.69
N ASP A 90 -4.45 12.14 1.55
CA ASP A 90 -4.57 11.55 0.22
C ASP A 90 -3.33 10.71 -0.13
N TYR A 91 -2.13 11.20 0.21
CA TYR A 91 -0.87 10.46 0.04
C TYR A 91 -0.87 9.11 0.79
N PHE A 92 -1.19 9.12 2.09
CA PHE A 92 -1.21 7.89 2.88
C PHE A 92 -2.36 6.95 2.49
N ASP A 93 -3.53 7.50 2.13
CA ASP A 93 -4.66 6.72 1.63
C ASP A 93 -4.30 6.03 0.30
N LEU A 94 -3.60 6.71 -0.60
CA LEU A 94 -3.11 6.14 -1.86
C LEU A 94 -2.08 5.04 -1.64
N ILE A 95 -1.13 5.21 -0.71
CA ILE A 95 -0.18 4.15 -0.34
C ILE A 95 -0.93 2.91 0.14
N ASN A 96 -1.82 3.06 1.11
CA ASN A 96 -2.57 1.94 1.67
C ASN A 96 -3.44 1.24 0.64
N THR A 97 -4.07 2.02 -0.24
CA THR A 97 -4.90 1.48 -1.33
C THR A 97 -4.06 0.64 -2.29
N ASN A 98 -2.90 1.15 -2.72
CA ASN A 98 -2.02 0.40 -3.61
C ASN A 98 -1.47 -0.87 -2.95
N ILE A 99 -1.11 -0.83 -1.66
CA ILE A 99 -0.71 -2.03 -0.92
C ILE A 99 -1.83 -3.07 -0.93
N ARG A 100 -3.08 -2.68 -0.65
CA ARG A 100 -4.23 -3.60 -0.65
C ARG A 100 -4.46 -4.22 -2.03
N LEU A 101 -4.41 -3.42 -3.10
CA LEU A 101 -4.58 -3.89 -4.47
C LEU A 101 -3.47 -4.87 -4.87
N LEU A 102 -2.21 -4.54 -4.58
CA LEU A 102 -1.09 -5.43 -4.86
C LEU A 102 -1.20 -6.76 -4.12
N ARG A 103 -1.58 -6.74 -2.84
CA ARG A 103 -1.82 -7.97 -2.08
C ARG A 103 -2.92 -8.82 -2.69
N PHE A 104 -4.03 -8.19 -3.09
CA PHE A 104 -5.12 -8.89 -3.74
C PHE A 104 -4.69 -9.53 -5.06
N ASP A 105 -3.99 -8.79 -5.92
CA ASP A 105 -3.50 -9.31 -7.20
C ASP A 105 -2.51 -10.46 -7.03
N LEU A 106 -1.61 -10.37 -6.05
CA LEU A 106 -0.67 -11.45 -5.73
C LEU A 106 -1.38 -12.71 -5.24
N GLN A 107 -2.34 -12.57 -4.31
CA GLN A 107 -3.15 -13.69 -3.83
C GLN A 107 -3.95 -14.34 -4.96
N ARG A 108 -4.52 -13.52 -5.86
CA ARG A 108 -5.25 -13.99 -7.03
C ARG A 108 -4.35 -14.76 -8.01
N GLN A 109 -3.12 -14.30 -8.23
CA GLN A 109 -2.17 -15.02 -9.09
C GLN A 109 -1.78 -16.38 -8.50
N GLU A 110 -1.54 -16.45 -7.19
CA GLU A 110 -1.26 -17.71 -6.49
C GLU A 110 -2.45 -18.68 -6.60
N PHE A 111 -3.68 -18.18 -6.42
CA PHE A 111 -4.89 -18.98 -6.61
C PHE A 111 -5.01 -19.53 -8.05
N ILE A 112 -4.73 -18.71 -9.07
CA ILE A 112 -4.76 -19.14 -10.47
C ILE A 112 -3.69 -20.21 -10.74
N ARG A 113 -2.47 -20.08 -10.18
CA ARG A 113 -1.41 -21.09 -10.31
C ARG A 113 -1.84 -22.41 -9.68
N PHE A 114 -2.44 -22.37 -8.50
CA PHE A 114 -2.97 -23.54 -7.82
C PHE A 114 -4.05 -24.25 -8.65
N GLN A 115 -5.02 -23.51 -9.20
CA GLN A 115 -6.05 -24.08 -10.07
C GLN A 115 -5.44 -24.81 -11.28
N LYS A 116 -4.46 -24.19 -11.95
CA LYS A 116 -3.77 -24.80 -13.10
C LYS A 116 -3.06 -26.11 -12.72
N GLN A 117 -2.46 -26.20 -11.53
CA GLN A 117 -1.81 -27.43 -11.07
C GLN A 117 -2.81 -28.55 -10.86
N ILE A 118 -4.01 -28.25 -10.34
CA ILE A 118 -5.08 -29.24 -10.19
C ILE A 118 -5.58 -29.72 -11.56
N THR A 119 -5.78 -28.81 -12.52
CA THR A 119 -6.37 -29.17 -13.82
C THR A 119 -5.38 -29.87 -14.75
N ALA A 120 -4.07 -29.69 -14.57
CA ALA A 120 -3.04 -30.34 -15.39
C ALA A 120 -2.58 -31.71 -14.86
N GLY A 121 -3.00 -32.10 -13.65
CA GLY A 121 -2.60 -33.34 -12.99
C GLY A 121 -3.68 -34.44 -12.97
N GLY A 122 -4.76 -34.30 -13.72
CA GLY A 122 -5.84 -35.30 -13.88
C GLY A 122 -6.05 -35.65 -15.34
#